data_AF-A0A525L5K0-F1
#
_entry.id   AF-A0A525L5K0-F1
#
_cell.length_a   1.000
_cell.length_b   1.000
_cell.length_c   1.000
_cell.angle_alpha   90.00
_cell.angle_beta   90.00
_cell.angle_gamma   90.00
#
_symmetry.space_group_name_H-M   'P 1'
#
loop_
_entity.id
_entity.type
_entity.pdbx_description
1 polymer ?
#
loop_
_entity_poly.entity_id
_entity_poly.type
_entity_poly.pdbx_seq_one_letter_code
_entity_poly.pdbx_strand_id
1 'polypeptide(L)' 'MSALEPAVDPEALARARALLEPPKTRERIWPVLGAATLLALSALAFATAMIMAPPVVSEHVLKSTP' A
#
# COMPACT_ATOMS: atom_id res chain seq x y z
N MET A 1 -40.05 -42.62 -19.37
CA MET A 1 -39.70 -41.49 -18.48
C MET A 1 -38.32 -41.04 -18.89
N SER A 2 -38.21 -39.94 -19.65
CA SER A 2 -36.92 -39.45 -20.16
C SER A 2 -36.23 -38.67 -19.05
N ALA A 3 -35.37 -39.35 -18.32
CA ALA A 3 -34.46 -38.72 -17.38
C ALA A 3 -33.24 -38.21 -18.18
N LEU A 4 -32.85 -36.96 -17.94
CA LEU A 4 -31.58 -36.34 -18.35
C LEU A 4 -31.57 -35.48 -19.62
N GLU A 5 -32.65 -34.76 -19.95
CA GLU A 5 -32.47 -33.48 -20.65
C GLU A 5 -32.20 -32.40 -19.60
N PRO A 6 -31.01 -31.77 -19.57
CA PRO A 6 -30.76 -30.64 -18.70
C PRO A 6 -31.80 -29.55 -19.03
N ALA A 7 -32.70 -29.25 -18.08
CA ALA A 7 -33.74 -28.23 -18.26
C ALA A 7 -33.16 -26.81 -18.47
N VAL A 8 -31.84 -26.65 -18.30
CA VAL A 8 -31.10 -25.40 -18.43
C VAL A 8 -29.81 -25.69 -19.19
N ASP A 9 -29.62 -24.97 -20.29
CA ASP A 9 -28.39 -24.97 -21.07
C ASP A 9 -27.24 -24.37 -20.23
N PRO A 10 -26.14 -25.13 -19.99
CA PRO A 10 -25.00 -24.65 -19.22
C PRO A 10 -24.28 -23.46 -19.88
N GLU A 11 -24.29 -23.33 -21.21
CA GLU A 11 -23.69 -22.19 -21.90
C GLU A 11 -24.51 -20.91 -21.66
N ALA A 12 -25.84 -21.01 -21.75
CA ALA A 12 -26.74 -19.91 -21.42
C ALA A 12 -26.55 -19.44 -19.97
N LEU A 13 -26.33 -20.36 -19.03
CA LEU A 13 -26.07 -20.04 -17.62
C LEU A 13 -24.71 -19.38 -17.41
N ALA A 14 -23.66 -19.85 -18.09
CA ALA A 14 -22.32 -19.25 -18.04
C ALA A 14 -22.34 -17.82 -18.61
N ARG A 15 -23.05 -17.62 -19.70
CA ARG A 15 -23.23 -16.30 -20.32
C ARG A 15 -24.02 -15.34 -19.41
N ALA A 16 -25.09 -15.82 -18.79
CA ALA A 16 -25.84 -15.02 -17.81
C ALA A 16 -24.97 -14.62 -16.62
N ARG A 17 -24.13 -15.53 -16.10
CA ARG A 17 -23.16 -15.21 -15.04
C ARG A 17 -22.16 -14.14 -15.47
N ALA A 18 -21.60 -14.22 -16.68
CA ALA A 18 -20.67 -13.23 -17.18
C ALA A 18 -21.30 -11.84 -17.34
N LEU A 19 -22.58 -11.77 -17.73
CA LEU A 19 -23.32 -10.50 -17.83
C LEU A 19 -23.67 -9.88 -16.47
N LEU A 20 -23.87 -10.73 -15.46
CA LEU A 20 -24.18 -10.30 -14.10
C LEU A 20 -22.93 -10.06 -13.25
N GLU A 21 -21.75 -10.51 -13.71
CA GLU A 21 -20.51 -10.32 -12.98
C GLU A 21 -20.18 -8.82 -12.90
N PRO A 22 -20.14 -8.24 -11.69
CA PRO A 22 -19.84 -6.83 -11.56
C PRO A 22 -18.43 -6.55 -12.09
N PRO A 23 -18.21 -5.40 -12.76
CA PRO A 23 -16.90 -5.06 -13.28
C PRO A 23 -15.90 -5.05 -12.13
N LYS A 24 -14.87 -5.89 -12.25
CA LYS A 24 -13.83 -6.03 -11.23
C LYS A 24 -13.03 -4.73 -11.18
N THR A 25 -13.31 -3.89 -10.18
CA THR A 25 -12.56 -2.66 -9.95
C THR A 25 -11.12 -3.03 -9.67
N ARG A 26 -10.23 -2.72 -10.62
CA ARG A 26 -8.80 -2.96 -10.46
C ARG A 26 -8.28 -1.95 -9.44
N GLU A 27 -8.04 -2.41 -8.22
CA GLU A 27 -7.46 -1.58 -7.18
C GLU A 27 -6.13 -1.00 -7.66
N ARG A 28 -6.01 0.32 -7.62
CA ARG A 28 -4.77 1.01 -7.97
C ARG A 28 -3.87 0.94 -6.75
N ILE A 29 -3.03 -0.10 -6.70
CA ILE A 29 -2.01 -0.29 -5.65
C ILE A 29 -0.81 0.64 -5.86
N TRP A 30 -0.59 1.12 -7.08
CA TRP A 30 0.52 2.00 -7.46
C TRP A 30 0.71 3.24 -6.59
N PRO A 31 -0.33 4.02 -6.23
CA PRO A 31 -0.19 5.18 -5.36
C PRO A 31 0.28 4.82 -3.95
N VAL A 32 -0.21 3.71 -3.40
CA VAL A 32 0.20 3.21 -2.08
C VAL A 32 1.67 2.83 -2.10
N LEU A 33 2.10 2.14 -3.16
CA LEU A 33 3.50 1.77 -3.34
C LEU A 33 4.40 3.01 -3.44
N GLY A 34 3.97 4.04 -4.19
CA GLY A 34 4.70 5.30 -4.30
C GLY A 34 4.81 6.08 -2.98
N ALA A 35 3.74 6.10 -2.18
CA ALA A 35 3.78 6.75 -0.87
C ALA A 35 4.74 6.02 0.09
N ALA A 36 4.71 4.68 0.10
CA ALA A 36 5.57 3.87 0.95
C ALA A 36 7.05 4.02 0.59
N THR A 37 7.39 4.07 -0.70
CA THR A 37 8.78 4.27 -1.13
C THR A 37 9.29 5.67 -0.80
N LEU A 38 8.47 6.71 -0.98
CA LEU A 38 8.85 8.08 -0.60
C LEU A 38 9.13 8.20 0.91
N LEU A 39 8.30 7.57 1.74
CA LEU A 39 8.50 7.50 3.19
C LEU A 39 9.80 6.78 3.56
N ALA A 40 10.08 5.64 2.93
CA ALA A 40 11.31 4.88 3.20
C ALA A 40 12.55 5.71 2.83
N LEU A 41 12.52 6.41 1.69
CA LEU A 41 13.61 7.27 1.24
C LEU A 41 13.83 8.47 2.16
N SER A 42 12.76 9.12 2.63
CA SER A 42 12.88 10.26 3.55
C SER A 42 13.44 9.83 4.91
N ALA A 43 13.02 8.68 5.43
CA ALA A 43 13.56 8.11 6.65
C ALA A 43 15.06 7.81 6.53
N LEU A 44 15.50 7.20 5.42
CA LEU A 44 16.91 6.92 5.15
C LEU A 44 17.75 8.21 5.06
N ALA A 45 17.24 9.23 4.36
CA ALA A 45 17.91 10.52 4.26
C ALA A 45 18.07 11.19 5.63
N PHE A 46 17.02 11.18 6.46
CA PHE A 46 17.07 11.77 7.80
C PHE A 46 18.04 11.02 8.73
N ALA A 47 18.01 9.69 8.71
CA ALA A 47 18.95 8.87 9.48
C ALA A 47 20.40 9.17 9.06
N THR A 48 20.65 9.29 7.75
CA THR A 48 21.97 9.63 7.21
C THR A 48 22.42 11.01 7.68
N ALA A 49 21.52 12.00 7.69
CA ALA A 49 21.83 13.35 8.17
C ALA A 49 22.21 13.36 9.66
N MET A 50 21.51 12.58 10.50
CA MET A 50 21.83 12.46 11.92
C MET A 50 23.18 11.77 12.16
N ILE A 51 23.55 10.80 11.33
CA ILE A 51 24.87 10.16 11.40
C ILE A 51 25.98 11.13 11.01
N MET A 52 25.73 11.98 10.02
CA MET A 52 26.72 12.92 9.49
C MET A 52 26.80 14.23 10.28
N ALA A 53 25.82 14.51 11.14
CA ALA A 53 25.77 15.75 11.91
C ALA A 53 26.98 15.85 12.87
N PRO A 54 27.70 16.99 12.89
CA PRO A 54 28.78 17.19 13.85
C PRO A 54 28.22 17.15 15.28
N PRO A 55 28.95 16.58 16.25
CA PRO A 55 28.49 16.47 17.62
C PRO A 55 28.22 17.87 18.19
N VAL A 56 27.00 18.06 18.69
CA VAL A 56 26.62 19.33 19.33
C VAL A 56 27.36 19.38 20.67
N VAL A 57 28.45 20.14 20.72
CA VAL A 57 29.19 20.38 21.96
C VAL A 57 28.34 21.31 22.82
N SER A 58 27.61 20.76 23.78
CA SER A 58 26.90 21.52 24.79
C SER A 58 27.87 21.85 25.94
N GLU A 59 28.27 23.12 26.05
CA GLU A 59 28.95 23.62 27.25
C GLU A 59 27.94 23.86 28.37
N HIS A 60 28.19 23.26 29.54
CA HIS A 60 27.42 23.51 30.75
C HIS A 60 27.84 24.87 31.32
N VAL A 61 27.06 25.92 31.05
CA VAL A 61 27.31 27.25 31.63
C VAL A 61 26.98 27.20 33.12
N LEU A 62 27.98 26.94 33.95
CA LEU A 62 27.89 27.14 35.39
C LEU A 62 27.82 28.65 35.65
N LYS A 63 26.60 29.17 35.77
CA LYS A 63 26.35 30.55 36.18
C LYS A 63 26.73 30.69 37.65
N SER A 64 27.98 31.05 37.94
CA SER A 64 28.38 31.47 39.28
C SER A 64 27.75 32.84 39.57
N THR A 65 26.74 32.83 40.45
CA THR A 65 26.13 34.05 40.99
C THR A 65 27.12 34.72 41.94
N PRO A 66 27.31 36.06 41.87
CA PRO A 66 28.20 36.82 42.76
C PRO A 66 27.69 36.91 44.20
#